data_AF-A0A8H7NS97-F1
#
_entry.id   AF-A0A8H7NS97-F1
#
_cell.length_a   1.000
_cell.length_b   1.000
_cell.length_c   1.000
_cell.angle_alpha   90.00
_cell.angle_beta   90.00
_cell.angle_gamma   90.00
#
_symmetry.space_group_name_H-M   'P 1'
#
loop_
_entity.id
_entity.type
_entity.pdbx_description
1 polymer ?
#
loop_
_entity_poly.entity_id
_entity_poly.type
_entity_poly.pdbx_seq_one_letter_code
_entity_poly.pdbx_strand_id
1 'polypeptide(L)'
;MSQNANTPLMPPRGHSTAPSFDPSEVRSLRHYFQDLEALFTRCQITDDAAKKQWAVRYPSIDVADLWETIESFIDVNKSYNEWKADVRALYPGTEDTRTWSLAVIRPTKP
;
A
#
# COMPACT_ATOMS: atom_id res chain seq x y z
N MET A 1 -5.62 -37.20 10.69
CA MET A 1 -4.61 -36.21 10.25
C MET A 1 -5.29 -34.85 10.27
N SER A 2 -5.17 -34.12 11.36
CA SER A 2 -5.79 -32.80 11.51
C SER A 2 -4.91 -31.77 10.81
N GLN A 3 -5.37 -31.26 9.68
CA GLN A 3 -4.75 -30.12 9.02
C GLN A 3 -4.99 -28.91 9.94
N ASN A 4 -3.97 -28.50 10.69
CA ASN A 4 -3.97 -27.21 11.37
C ASN A 4 -3.90 -26.14 10.28
N ALA A 5 -5.06 -25.61 9.87
CA ALA A 5 -5.16 -24.47 8.98
C ALA A 5 -4.62 -23.22 9.69
N ASN A 6 -3.30 -23.11 9.80
CA ASN A 6 -2.64 -21.95 10.36
C ASN A 6 -2.54 -20.90 9.26
N THR A 7 -3.69 -20.29 8.91
CA THR A 7 -3.71 -19.18 7.96
C THR A 7 -2.78 -18.10 8.50
N PRO A 8 -1.76 -17.66 7.73
CA PRO A 8 -0.83 -16.65 8.19
C PRO A 8 -1.58 -15.39 8.61
N LEU A 9 -1.29 -14.85 9.80
CA LEU A 9 -1.88 -13.60 10.27
C LEU A 9 -1.15 -12.40 9.67
N MET A 10 -1.86 -11.28 9.58
CA MET A 10 -1.27 -10.01 9.16
C MET A 10 -0.14 -9.60 10.11
N PRO A 11 0.98 -9.08 9.59
CA PRO A 11 2.11 -8.71 10.41
C PRO A 11 1.75 -7.55 11.35
N PRO A 12 2.22 -7.56 12.61
CA PRO A 12 2.03 -6.43 13.51
C PRO A 12 2.84 -5.20 13.04
N ARG A 13 2.39 -4.01 13.41
CA ARG A 13 3.10 -2.74 13.12
C ARG A 13 4.53 -2.82 13.67
N GLY A 14 5.53 -2.49 12.84
CA GLY A 14 6.95 -2.53 13.21
C GLY A 14 7.65 -3.88 13.00
N HIS A 15 6.95 -4.92 12.51
CA HIS A 15 7.61 -6.16 12.08
C HIS A 15 8.36 -5.95 10.77
N SER A 16 9.45 -6.70 10.54
CA SER A 16 10.26 -6.58 9.31
C SER A 16 9.50 -6.90 8.02
N THR A 17 8.37 -7.60 8.12
CA THR A 17 7.48 -7.93 6.99
C THR A 17 6.24 -7.04 6.94
N ALA A 18 6.15 -6.03 7.79
CA ALA A 18 5.07 -5.06 7.75
C ALA A 18 5.31 -4.09 6.59
N PRO A 19 4.32 -3.85 5.72
CA PRO A 19 4.43 -2.84 4.67
C PRO A 19 4.71 -1.48 5.30
N SER A 20 5.52 -0.66 4.66
CA SER A 20 5.78 0.72 5.09
C SER A 20 5.53 1.68 3.95
N PHE A 21 4.99 2.84 4.26
CA PHE A 21 4.79 3.91 3.29
C PHE A 21 5.51 5.17 3.75
N ASP A 22 6.30 5.76 2.86
CA ASP A 22 6.97 7.04 3.07
C ASP A 22 6.26 8.11 2.22
N PRO A 23 5.61 9.12 2.84
CA PRO A 23 4.93 10.18 2.10
C PRO A 23 5.88 11.10 1.32
N SER A 24 7.17 11.14 1.67
CA SER A 24 8.19 11.87 0.90
C SER A 24 8.57 11.15 -0.39
N GLU A 25 8.44 9.83 -0.42
CA GLU A 25 8.64 8.99 -1.60
C GLU A 25 7.29 8.50 -2.13
N VAL A 26 6.61 9.35 -2.90
CA VAL A 26 5.30 9.06 -3.51
C VAL A 26 5.28 7.73 -4.31
N ARG A 27 6.42 7.30 -4.85
CA ARG A 27 6.57 6.00 -5.54
C ARG A 27 6.45 4.79 -4.60
N SER A 28 6.81 4.96 -3.32
CA SER A 28 6.67 3.93 -2.29
C SER A 28 5.21 3.55 -2.05
N LEU A 29 4.25 4.46 -2.35
CA LEU A 29 2.81 4.18 -2.28
C LEU A 29 2.40 2.99 -3.16
N ARG A 30 3.03 2.85 -4.33
CA ARG A 30 2.76 1.72 -5.24
C ARG A 30 3.21 0.41 -4.61
N HIS A 31 4.42 0.37 -4.06
CA HIS A 31 4.97 -0.82 -3.41
C HIS A 31 4.19 -1.18 -2.15
N TYR A 32 3.85 -0.19 -1.34
CA TYR A 32 3.02 -0.35 -0.15
C TYR A 32 1.72 -1.12 -0.43
N PHE A 33 0.97 -0.70 -1.45
CA PHE A 33 -0.26 -1.38 -1.82
C PHE A 33 -0.05 -2.76 -2.45
N GLN A 34 1.06 -2.96 -3.19
CA GLN A 34 1.40 -4.28 -3.73
C GLN A 34 1.70 -5.29 -2.62
N ASP A 35 2.47 -4.88 -1.61
CA ASP A 35 2.81 -5.72 -0.47
C ASP A 35 1.56 -6.03 0.38
N LEU A 36 0.67 -5.05 0.57
CA LEU A 36 -0.61 -5.27 1.21
C LEU A 36 -1.49 -6.29 0.47
N GLU A 37 -1.60 -6.20 -0.85
CA GLU A 37 -2.39 -7.14 -1.64
C GLU A 37 -1.85 -8.58 -1.60
N ALA A 38 -0.52 -8.71 -1.61
CA ALA A 38 0.14 -10.00 -1.40
C ALA A 38 -0.16 -10.55 0.00
N LEU A 39 -0.13 -9.70 1.04
CA LEU A 39 -0.49 -10.08 2.40
C LEU A 39 -1.97 -10.46 2.53
N PHE A 40 -2.89 -9.70 1.95
CA PHE A 40 -4.33 -10.04 1.95
C PHE A 40 -4.59 -11.38 1.30
N THR A 41 -3.92 -11.67 0.18
CA THR A 41 -4.01 -12.97 -0.49
C THR A 41 -3.48 -14.09 0.41
N ARG A 42 -2.32 -13.89 1.03
CA ARG A 42 -1.68 -14.86 1.93
C ARG A 42 -2.51 -15.11 3.20
N CYS A 43 -3.09 -14.07 3.77
CA CYS A 43 -3.90 -14.10 4.98
C CYS A 43 -5.39 -14.41 4.71
N GLN A 44 -5.76 -14.60 3.43
CA GLN A 44 -7.14 -14.85 2.98
C GLN A 44 -8.14 -13.75 3.42
N ILE A 45 -7.70 -12.50 3.43
CA ILE A 45 -8.55 -11.34 3.76
C ILE A 45 -9.32 -10.95 2.51
N THR A 46 -10.62 -11.26 2.48
CA THR A 46 -11.51 -10.94 1.37
C THR A 46 -12.35 -9.70 1.61
N ASP A 47 -12.67 -9.41 2.88
CA ASP A 47 -13.52 -8.30 3.29
C ASP A 47 -12.87 -6.94 3.04
N ASP A 48 -13.59 -6.05 2.35
CA ASP A 48 -13.07 -4.74 1.95
C ASP A 48 -12.87 -3.81 3.14
N ALA A 49 -13.75 -3.85 4.14
CA ALA A 49 -13.58 -3.07 5.36
C ALA A 49 -12.32 -3.51 6.12
N ALA A 50 -12.09 -4.82 6.26
CA ALA A 50 -10.87 -5.36 6.85
C ALA A 50 -9.62 -4.93 6.08
N LYS A 51 -9.64 -4.96 4.73
CA LYS A 51 -8.50 -4.50 3.92
C LYS A 51 -8.18 -3.02 4.15
N LYS A 52 -9.19 -2.16 4.18
CA LYS A 52 -9.03 -0.73 4.47
C LYS A 52 -8.43 -0.51 5.86
N GLN A 53 -8.95 -1.21 6.88
CA GLN A 53 -8.46 -1.14 8.26
C GLN A 53 -7.00 -1.57 8.39
N TRP A 54 -6.59 -2.63 7.70
CA TRP A 54 -5.20 -3.04 7.66
C TRP A 54 -4.32 -2.05 6.91
N ALA A 55 -4.84 -1.43 5.85
CA ALA A 55 -4.09 -0.46 5.07
C ALA A 55 -3.83 0.85 5.81
N VAL A 56 -4.70 1.31 6.72
CA VAL A 56 -4.39 2.49 7.58
C VAL A 56 -3.52 2.13 8.78
N ARG A 57 -3.32 0.84 9.07
CA ARG A 57 -2.61 0.39 10.27
C ARG A 57 -1.10 0.54 10.19
N TYR A 58 -0.49 0.57 9.00
CA TYR A 58 0.96 0.57 8.85
C TYR A 58 1.65 1.93 8.64
N PRO A 59 1.02 2.94 7.99
CA PRO A 59 1.62 4.26 7.84
C PRO A 59 1.83 4.98 9.18
N SER A 60 2.47 6.15 9.12
CA SER A 60 2.52 7.07 10.27
C SER A 60 1.12 7.53 10.67
N ILE A 61 0.98 8.01 11.91
CA ILE A 61 -0.31 8.45 12.45
C ILE A 61 -0.91 9.56 11.57
N ASP A 62 -0.12 10.55 11.16
CA ASP A 62 -0.62 11.65 10.31
C ASP A 62 -1.16 11.15 8.95
N VAL A 63 -0.52 10.12 8.38
CA VAL A 63 -0.97 9.54 7.11
C VAL A 63 -2.21 8.67 7.30
N ALA A 64 -2.25 7.89 8.39
CA ALA A 64 -3.42 7.10 8.74
C ALA A 64 -4.64 8.01 8.94
N ASP A 65 -4.50 9.07 9.74
CA ASP A 65 -5.56 10.07 9.97
C ASP A 65 -6.04 10.67 8.65
N LEU A 66 -5.13 11.07 7.76
CA LEU A 66 -5.47 11.57 6.43
C LEU A 66 -6.30 10.56 5.63
N TRP A 67 -5.88 9.29 5.60
CA TRP A 67 -6.57 8.26 4.83
C TRP A 67 -7.92 7.86 5.42
N GLU A 68 -8.09 7.98 6.74
CA GLU A 68 -9.36 7.74 7.44
C GLU A 68 -10.38 8.85 7.17
N THR A 69 -9.95 10.07 6.81
CA THR A 69 -10.85 11.17 6.41
C THR A 69 -11.47 11.02 5.02
N ILE A 70 -10.99 10.08 4.21
CA ILE A 70 -11.48 9.87 2.83
C ILE A 70 -12.91 9.33 2.91
N GLU A 71 -13.85 9.93 2.16
CA GLU A 71 -15.25 9.50 2.15
C GLU A 71 -15.40 8.01 1.80
N SER A 72 -14.64 7.52 0.82
CA SER A 72 -14.60 6.10 0.47
C SER A 72 -14.01 5.19 1.55
N PHE A 73 -13.32 5.72 2.56
CA PHE A 73 -12.95 4.94 3.75
C PHE A 73 -14.15 4.77 4.67
N ILE A 74 -14.85 5.87 4.92
CA ILE A 74 -15.98 5.99 5.85
C ILE A 74 -17.20 5.22 5.32
N ASP A 75 -17.45 5.28 4.01
CA ASP A 75 -18.53 4.54 3.37
C ASP A 75 -18.19 3.05 3.28
N VAL A 76 -18.95 2.25 4.04
CA VAL A 76 -18.87 0.78 4.06
C VAL A 76 -19.23 0.15 2.72
N ASN A 77 -20.04 0.82 1.90
CA ASN A 77 -20.43 0.31 0.58
C ASN A 77 -19.32 0.49 -0.47
N LYS A 78 -18.33 1.32 -0.18
CA LYS A 78 -17.19 1.54 -1.07
C LYS A 78 -16.21 0.39 -0.97
N SER A 79 -15.75 -0.09 -2.11
CA SER A 79 -14.75 -1.15 -2.16
C SER A 79 -13.38 -0.65 -1.69
N TYR A 80 -12.48 -1.58 -1.36
CA TYR A 80 -11.08 -1.26 -1.11
C TYR A 80 -10.42 -0.59 -2.32
N ASN A 81 -10.80 -0.99 -3.55
CA ASN A 81 -10.24 -0.45 -4.78
C ASN A 81 -10.66 1.00 -5.03
N GLU A 82 -11.91 1.36 -4.73
CA GLU A 82 -12.38 2.76 -4.82
C GLU A 82 -11.61 3.64 -3.83
N TRP A 83 -11.53 3.21 -2.57
CA TRP A 83 -10.74 3.94 -1.57
C TRP A 83 -9.26 4.06 -1.95
N LYS A 84 -8.65 2.99 -2.47
CA LYS A 84 -7.26 3.00 -2.96
C LYS A 84 -7.05 3.99 -4.11
N ALA A 85 -8.05 4.17 -4.98
CA ALA A 85 -7.99 5.16 -6.06
C ALA A 85 -8.01 6.59 -5.48
N ASP A 86 -8.86 6.84 -4.49
CA ASP A 86 -8.93 8.14 -3.81
C ASP A 86 -7.62 8.44 -3.05
N VAL A 87 -7.05 7.44 -2.36
CA VAL A 87 -5.73 7.58 -1.72
C VAL A 87 -4.67 7.96 -2.75
N ARG A 88 -4.66 7.35 -3.94
CA ARG A 88 -3.71 7.71 -5.02
C ARG A 88 -3.91 9.13 -5.52
N ALA A 89 -5.16 9.61 -5.58
CA ALA A 89 -5.47 10.97 -6.01
C ALA A 89 -4.92 12.04 -5.06
N LEU A 90 -4.71 11.72 -3.78
CA LEU A 90 -4.06 12.61 -2.80
C LEU A 90 -2.57 12.84 -3.09
N TYR A 91 -1.93 11.98 -3.89
CA TYR A 91 -0.50 12.06 -4.22
C TYR A 91 -0.28 12.19 -5.74
N PRO A 92 -0.56 13.38 -6.33
CA PRO A 92 -0.28 13.64 -7.74
C PRO A 92 1.25 13.56 -7.99
N GLY A 93 1.65 12.77 -9.00
CA GLY A 93 3.06 12.44 -9.30
C GLY A 93 3.42 10.95 -9.18
N THR A 94 2.44 10.10 -8.85
CA THR A 94 2.51 8.63 -8.89
C THR A 94 2.43 8.05 -10.30
N GLU A 95 1.88 8.79 -11.26
CA GLU A 95 1.82 8.39 -12.68
C GLU A 95 3.24 8.31 -13.23
N ASP A 96 3.63 7.12 -13.67
CA ASP A 96 4.93 6.74 -14.24
C ASP A 96 5.14 7.44 -15.60
N THR A 97 5.13 8.76 -15.63
CA THR A 97 5.58 9.56 -16.79
C THR A 97 7.07 9.87 -16.62
N ARG A 98 7.87 8.84 -16.32
CA ARG A 98 9.32 8.94 -16.43
C ARG A 98 9.76 8.03 -17.56
N THR A 99 9.59 8.56 -18.76
CA THR A 99 10.38 8.23 -19.95
C THR A 99 11.84 8.13 -19.50
N TRP A 100 12.35 6.91 -19.36
CA TRP A 100 13.74 6.66 -19.01
C TRP A 100 14.60 7.07 -20.20
N SER A 101 14.93 8.36 -20.29
CA SER A 101 16.08 8.80 -21.08
C SER A 101 17.33 8.33 -20.33
N LEU A 102 17.71 7.06 -20.54
CA LEU A 102 19.02 6.50 -20.19
C LEU A 102 20.13 7.08 -21.09
N ALA A 103 20.07 8.38 -21.38
CA ALA A 103 21.14 9.11 -22.03
C ALA A 103 22.02 9.72 -20.93
N VAL A 104 23.32 9.40 -21.01
CA VAL A 104 24.42 9.87 -20.14
C VAL A 104 24.71 8.96 -18.94
N ILE A 105 25.08 7.72 -19.26
CA ILE A 105 26.37 7.22 -18.76
C ILE A 105 27.31 7.18 -19.96
N ARG A 106 28.01 8.29 -20.22
CA ARG A 106 29.24 8.25 -21.01
C ARG A 106 30.38 8.01 -20.02
N PRO A 107 30.98 6.81 -19.95
CA PRO A 107 32.23 6.66 -19.22
C PRO A 107 33.29 7.51 -19.94
N THR A 108 33.86 8.44 -19.20
CA THR A 108 35.00 9.24 -19.61
C THR A 108 36.22 8.36 -19.77
N LYS A 109 36.73 8.35 -21.00
CA LYS A 109 38.16 8.37 -21.37
C LYS A 109 39.02 7.13 -21.07
N PRO A 110 40.02 6.90 -21.93
CA PRO A 110 41.41 6.83 -21.47
C PRO A 110 42.17 8.13 -21.77
#